data_AF-A0A328AUK7-F1
#
_entry.id   AF-A0A328AUK7-F1
#
_cell.length_a   1.000
_cell.length_b   1.000
_cell.length_c   1.000
_cell.angle_alpha   90.00
_cell.angle_beta   90.00
_cell.angle_gamma   90.00
#
_symmetry.space_group_name_H-M   'P 1'
#
loop_
_entity.id
_entity.type
_entity.pdbx_description
1 polymer ?
#
loop_
_entity_poly.entity_id
_entity_poly.type
_entity_poly.pdbx_seq_one_letter_code
_entity_poly.pdbx_strand_id
1 'polypeptide(L)' 'MRRREPASVRAPSLRPLTHLQRLEAESIHILREVVAECENPVMLYSIGKDSAVMLHLA' A
#
# COMPACT_ATOMS: atom_id res chain seq x y z
N MET A 1 22.71 -28.40 22.25
CA MET A 1 21.32 -28.30 21.74
C MET A 1 20.66 -27.05 22.32
N ARG A 2 20.56 -25.94 21.57
CA ARG A 2 19.77 -24.76 21.98
C ARG A 2 18.47 -24.78 21.18
N ARG A 3 17.32 -24.97 21.85
CA ARG A 3 15.99 -24.83 21.23
C ARG A 3 15.82 -23.36 20.85
N ARG A 4 15.60 -23.07 19.57
CA ARG A 4 15.18 -21.74 19.11
C ARG A 4 13.71 -21.58 19.49
N GLU A 5 13.39 -20.59 20.31
CA GLU A 5 12.00 -20.21 20.57
C GLU A 5 11.40 -19.56 19.31
N PRO A 6 10.17 -19.90 18.90
CA PRO A 6 9.53 -19.24 17.77
C PRO A 6 9.18 -17.80 18.18
N ALA A 7 9.64 -16.82 17.40
CA ALA A 7 9.27 -15.43 17.58
C ALA A 7 7.75 -15.29 17.51
N SER A 8 7.14 -14.82 18.59
CA SER A 8 5.70 -14.57 18.70
C SER A 8 5.29 -13.53 17.65
N VAL A 9 4.69 -13.99 16.55
CA VAL A 9 4.07 -13.11 15.54
C VAL A 9 2.93 -12.36 16.23
N ARG A 10 3.10 -11.05 16.45
CA ARG A 10 2.02 -10.21 16.96
C ARG A 10 0.88 -10.22 15.95
N ALA A 11 -0.27 -10.76 16.35
CA ALA A 11 -1.51 -10.60 15.61
C ALA A 11 -1.81 -9.09 15.47
N PRO A 12 -2.23 -8.62 14.28
CA PRO A 12 -2.59 -7.22 14.10
C PRO A 12 -3.74 -6.87 15.06
N SER A 13 -3.56 -5.78 15.81
CA SER A 13 -4.66 -5.25 16.62
C SER A 13 -5.78 -4.79 15.69
N LEU A 14 -6.98 -5.35 15.84
CA LEU A 14 -8.19 -5.04 15.06
C LEU A 14 -8.76 -3.65 15.38
N ARG A 15 -7.96 -2.60 15.19
CA ARG A 15 -8.48 -1.23 15.22
C ARG A 15 -9.15 -0.96 13.88
N PRO A 16 -10.35 -0.35 13.87
CA PRO A 16 -10.95 0.13 12.63
C PRO A 16 -9.98 1.04 11.89
N LEU A 17 -9.88 0.89 10.58
CA LEU A 17 -9.09 1.79 9.75
C LEU A 17 -9.66 3.20 9.84
N THR A 18 -8.77 4.18 9.92
CA THR A 18 -9.18 5.57 9.73
C THR A 18 -9.66 5.79 8.30
N HIS A 19 -10.33 6.92 8.06
CA HIS A 19 -10.79 7.25 6.71
C HIS A 19 -9.64 7.29 5.70
N LEU A 20 -8.51 7.94 6.04
CA LEU A 20 -7.35 8.03 5.15
C LEU A 20 -6.68 6.68 4.93
N GLN A 21 -6.57 5.84 5.97
CA GLN A 21 -6.02 4.50 5.81
C GLN A 21 -6.86 3.63 4.87
N ARG A 22 -8.19 3.79 4.90
CA ARG A 22 -9.07 3.11 3.95
C ARG A 22 -8.83 3.59 2.52
N LEU A 23 -8.75 4.91 2.30
CA LEU A 23 -8.49 5.48 0.98
C LEU A 23 -7.11 5.10 0.45
N GLU A 24 -6.09 5.08 1.31
CA GLU A 24 -4.73 4.66 0.96
C GLU A 24 -4.71 3.19 0.52
N ALA A 25 -5.35 2.30 1.29
CA ALA A 25 -5.44 0.88 0.95
C ALA A 25 -6.18 0.64 -0.39
N GLU A 26 -7.29 1.35 -0.61
CA GLU A 26 -8.06 1.27 -1.86
C GLU A 26 -7.28 1.83 -3.05
N SER A 27 -6.59 2.96 -2.89
CA SER A 27 -5.78 3.56 -3.95
C SER A 27 -4.61 2.66 -4.34
N ILE A 28 -3.90 2.10 -3.36
CA ILE A 28 -2.80 1.15 -3.60
C ILE A 28 -3.33 -0.11 -4.30
N HIS A 29 -4.52 -0.58 -3.93
CA HIS A 29 -5.13 -1.73 -4.59
C HIS A 29 -5.33 -1.48 -6.09
N ILE A 30 -5.94 -0.35 -6.44
CA ILE A 30 -6.15 0.07 -7.84
C ILE A 30 -4.82 0.20 -8.60
N LEU A 31 -3.81 0.84 -7.99
CA LEU A 31 -2.49 0.97 -8.63
C LEU A 31 -1.85 -0.39 -8.92
N ARG A 32 -2.03 -1.37 -8.01
CA ARG A 32 -1.50 -2.73 -8.19
C ARG A 32 -2.25 -3.51 -9.27
N GLU A 33 -3.56 -3.31 -9.41
CA GLU A 33 -4.33 -3.87 -10.52
C GLU A 33 -3.82 -3.33 -11.85
N VAL A 34 -3.63 -2.01 -11.97
CA VAL A 34 -3.06 -1.41 -13.19
C VAL A 34 -1.68 -1.97 -13.51
N VAL A 35 -0.80 -2.13 -12.51
CA VAL A 35 0.54 -2.73 -12.70
C VAL A 35 0.44 -4.20 -13.10
N ALA A 36 -0.57 -4.93 -12.66
CA ALA A 36 -0.78 -6.34 -13.02
C ALA A 36 -1.37 -6.51 -14.43
N GLU A 37 -2.20 -5.59 -14.89
CA GLU A 37 -2.95 -5.70 -16.14
C GLU A 37 -2.31 -4.97 -17.34
N CYS A 38 -1.50 -3.93 -17.10
CA CYS A 38 -0.87 -3.14 -18.15
C CYS A 38 0.58 -3.59 -18.41
N GLU A 39 0.98 -3.74 -19.68
CA GLU A 39 2.36 -4.11 -20.05
C GLU A 39 3.38 -3.00 -19.76
N ASN A 40 2.99 -1.74 -19.94
CA ASN A 40 3.86 -0.56 -19.77
C ASN A 40 3.13 0.56 -19.01
N PRO A 41 2.85 0.39 -17.70
CA PRO A 41 2.16 1.40 -16.92
C PRO A 41 3.02 2.66 -16.78
N VAL A 42 2.39 3.82 -16.89
CA VAL A 42 3.02 5.13 -16.68
C VAL A 42 2.19 5.98 -15.73
N MET A 43 2.85 6.81 -14.93
CA MET A 43 2.20 7.83 -14.11
C MET A 43 2.46 9.21 -14.70
N LEU A 44 1.38 9.92 -15.05
CA LEU A 44 1.46 11.30 -15.54
C LEU A 44 1.69 12.25 -14.35
N TYR A 45 2.92 12.75 -14.21
CA TYR A 45 3.28 13.66 -13.14
C TYR A 45 3.18 15.12 -13.58
N SER A 46 2.29 15.87 -12.93
CA SER A 46 1.98 17.26 -13.26
C SER A 46 2.59 18.29 -12.31
N ILE A 47 3.44 17.87 -11.35
CA ILE A 47 3.99 18.75 -10.29
C ILE A 47 2.87 19.37 -9.43
N GLY A 48 1.69 18.73 -9.39
CA GLY A 48 0.55 19.16 -8.59
C GLY A 48 0.44 18.37 -7.28
N LYS A 49 -0.39 18.84 -6.34
CA LYS A 49 -0.62 18.14 -5.07
C LYS A 49 -1.17 16.71 -5.27
N ASP A 50 -2.04 16.52 -6.27
CA ASP A 50 -2.71 15.25 -6.49
C ASP A 50 -1.74 14.22 -7.08
N SER A 51 -0.96 14.63 -8.08
CA SER A 51 0.07 13.78 -8.67
C SER A 51 1.24 13.52 -7.70
N ALA A 52 1.49 14.41 -6.73
CA ALA A 52 2.43 14.17 -5.63
C ALA A 52 1.91 13.10 -4.63
N VAL A 53 0.61 13.14 -4.28
CA VAL A 53 -0.01 12.09 -3.46
C VAL A 53 -0.01 10.76 -4.20
N MET A 54 -0.35 10.75 -5.49
CA MET A 54 -0.27 9.52 -6.30
C MET A 54 1.15 8.94 -6.34
N LEU A 55 2.18 9.77 -6.50
CA LEU A 55 3.58 9.34 -6.45
C LEU A 55 3.97 8.76 -5.07
N HIS A 56 3.42 9.31 -4.00
CA HIS A 56 3.63 8.77 -2.65
C HIS A 56 2.97 7.39 -2.44
N LEU A 57 1.84 7.13 -3.11
CA LEU A 57 1.10 5.87 -3.02
C LEU A 57 1.68 4.76 -3.92
N ALA A 58 2.48 5.13 -4.93
CA ALA A 58 2.99 4.22 -5.97
C ALA A 58 4.19 3.38 -5.54
#